data_AF-A0A7K0XI54-F1
#
_entry.id   AF-A0A7K0XI54-F1
#
_cell.length_a   1.000
_cell.length_b   1.000
_cell.length_c   1.000
_cell.angle_alpha   90.00
_cell.angle_beta   90.00
_cell.angle_gamma   90.00
#
_symmetry.space_group_name_H-M   'P 1'
#
loop_
_entity.id
_entity.type
_entity.pdbx_description
1 polymer ?
#
loop_
_entity_poly.entity_id
_entity_poly.type
_entity_poly.pdbx_seq_one_letter_code
_entity_poly.pdbx_strand_id
1 'polypeptide(L)'
;MTSTPSATYFALVAPPLLDSSSGWAWTAMRRRGRFTSIVSQSDNGLMPSPFRKDQLSPEMARRYGLDRTPWVAMLVSIVVIVAFAGVLGWIGLSMTTGVKTRVLTWDDSAPDHVTIDVEVQRDGAAPLECVIRAQDRTHIDTGYAIAAVPAGSGTVQWSYALRTIAPAFTVEVLGCGPPGELRVTPPQFPPGVVAPSQPYRP
;
A
#
# COMPACT_ATOMS: atom_id res chain seq x y z
N MET A 1 -68.26 18.62 35.52
CA MET A 1 -67.60 18.62 34.20
C MET A 1 -66.14 18.27 34.44
N THR A 2 -65.77 17.01 34.24
CA THR A 2 -64.97 16.55 33.06
C THR A 2 -63.48 16.88 33.26
N SER A 3 -62.67 15.99 33.84
CA SER A 3 -61.91 14.87 33.23
C SER A 3 -60.62 15.26 32.48
N THR A 4 -59.52 14.74 33.03
CA THR A 4 -58.30 14.18 32.39
C THR A 4 -57.18 15.06 31.81
N PRO A 5 -55.93 14.54 31.87
CA PRO A 5 -54.67 15.26 31.70
C PRO A 5 -54.09 15.11 30.28
N SER A 6 -53.24 16.03 29.85
CA SER A 6 -52.40 15.86 28.66
C SER A 6 -50.94 15.59 29.06
N ALA A 7 -50.55 14.34 28.84
CA ALA A 7 -49.18 13.87 28.85
C ALA A 7 -48.34 14.64 27.82
N THR A 8 -47.28 15.29 28.26
CA THR A 8 -46.26 15.86 27.36
C THR A 8 -45.21 14.79 27.08
N TYR A 9 -45.47 14.06 26.00
CA TYR A 9 -44.55 13.59 24.96
C TYR A 9 -43.04 13.67 25.27
N PHE A 10 -42.46 12.55 25.74
CA PHE A 10 -41.06 12.20 25.49
C PHE A 10 -41.00 11.27 24.29
N ALA A 11 -40.52 11.78 23.14
CA ALA A 11 -40.06 10.92 22.05
C ALA A 11 -38.55 11.09 21.92
N LEU A 12 -37.82 10.08 22.39
CA LEU A 12 -36.41 9.85 22.08
C LEU A 12 -36.27 9.65 20.56
N VAL A 13 -35.54 10.55 19.92
CA VAL A 13 -35.08 10.43 18.53
C VAL A 13 -34.00 9.35 18.48
N ALA A 14 -34.24 8.26 17.77
CA ALA A 14 -33.20 7.31 17.38
C ALA A 14 -32.32 7.90 16.27
N PRO A 15 -30.99 7.71 16.29
CA PRO A 15 -30.13 8.10 15.18
C PRO A 15 -30.33 7.14 13.98
N PRO A 16 -30.41 7.63 12.73
CA PRO A 16 -30.31 6.74 11.57
C PRO A 16 -28.85 6.28 11.42
N LEU A 17 -28.60 5.01 11.71
CA LEU A 17 -27.38 4.31 11.30
C LEU A 17 -27.37 4.20 9.77
N LEU A 18 -26.57 5.06 9.15
CA LEU A 18 -26.02 4.87 7.81
C LEU A 18 -24.98 3.75 7.88
N ASP A 19 -25.40 2.50 7.67
CA ASP A 19 -24.47 1.44 7.27
C ASP A 19 -24.52 1.30 5.76
N SER A 20 -23.41 1.68 5.15
CA SER A 20 -23.16 1.77 3.72
C SER A 20 -22.57 0.43 3.26
N SER A 21 -23.41 -0.57 3.00
CA SER A 21 -22.97 -1.84 2.43
C SER A 21 -22.75 -1.72 0.92
N SER A 22 -21.63 -1.10 0.54
CA SER A 22 -21.11 -1.17 -0.83
C SER A 22 -20.40 -2.52 -1.06
N GLY A 23 -21.19 -3.59 -1.08
CA GLY A 23 -20.74 -4.92 -1.49
C GLY A 23 -20.35 -4.92 -2.97
N TRP A 24 -19.06 -4.87 -3.25
CA TRP A 24 -18.50 -5.10 -4.58
C TRP A 24 -18.68 -6.56 -4.98
N ALA A 25 -19.80 -6.87 -5.63
CA ALA A 25 -20.00 -8.15 -6.29
C ALA A 25 -19.21 -8.17 -7.61
N TRP A 26 -18.00 -8.74 -7.57
CA TRP A 26 -17.25 -9.10 -8.77
C TRP A 26 -17.96 -10.26 -9.48
N THR A 27 -18.68 -9.97 -10.57
CA THR A 27 -19.14 -11.01 -11.50
C THR A 27 -18.16 -11.14 -12.65
N ALA A 28 -17.35 -12.19 -12.62
CA ALA A 28 -16.53 -12.60 -13.76
C ALA A 28 -17.44 -13.14 -14.88
N MET A 29 -17.74 -12.33 -15.89
CA MET A 29 -18.42 -12.80 -17.10
C MET A 29 -17.40 -13.37 -18.10
N ARG A 30 -17.21 -14.69 -18.05
CA ARG A 30 -16.54 -15.46 -19.09
C ARG A 30 -17.55 -15.80 -20.19
N ARG A 31 -17.74 -14.94 -21.19
CA ARG A 31 -18.58 -15.26 -22.36
C ARG A 31 -17.74 -15.90 -23.47
N ARG A 32 -17.70 -17.25 -23.49
CA ARG A 32 -17.70 -17.97 -24.78
C ARG A 32 -19.17 -18.10 -25.19
N GLY A 33 -19.58 -17.38 -26.23
CA GLY A 33 -20.95 -17.43 -26.75
C GLY A 33 -20.95 -17.74 -28.24
N ARG A 34 -21.17 -19.01 -28.59
CA ARG A 34 -21.85 -19.36 -29.86
C ARG A 34 -23.24 -18.73 -29.81
N PHE A 35 -23.64 -18.09 -30.90
CA PHE A 35 -24.99 -17.56 -31.07
C PHE A 35 -25.98 -18.72 -31.18
N THR A 36 -26.83 -18.86 -30.16
CA THR A 36 -28.16 -19.46 -30.29
C THR A 36 -29.13 -18.60 -29.48
N SER A 37 -30.10 -18.03 -30.19
CA SER A 37 -31.17 -17.22 -29.63
C SER A 37 -32.12 -18.09 -28.80
N ILE A 38 -32.13 -17.88 -27.48
CA ILE A 38 -33.22 -18.33 -26.60
C ILE A 38 -33.96 -17.08 -26.15
N VAL A 39 -35.24 -17.00 -26.53
CA VAL A 39 -36.20 -16.04 -25.99
C VAL A 39 -36.33 -16.30 -24.49
N SER A 40 -35.95 -15.33 -23.66
CA SER A 40 -36.20 -15.33 -22.22
C SER A 40 -36.81 -13.98 -21.85
N GLN A 41 -38.12 -14.03 -21.60
CA GLN A 41 -38.91 -12.95 -21.03
C GLN A 41 -38.61 -12.94 -19.52
N SER A 42 -37.86 -11.94 -19.06
CA SER A 42 -37.66 -11.67 -17.63
C SER A 42 -38.06 -10.22 -17.38
N ASP A 43 -39.18 -10.09 -16.70
CA ASP A 43 -39.85 -8.87 -16.29
C ASP A 43 -39.10 -8.28 -15.09
N ASN A 44 -38.08 -7.47 -15.36
CA ASN A 44 -37.46 -6.58 -14.38
C ASN A 44 -37.73 -5.16 -14.87
N GLY A 45 -38.38 -4.35 -14.03
CA GLY A 45 -38.98 -3.04 -14.31
C GLY A 45 -38.03 -1.94 -14.81
N LEU A 46 -37.36 -2.17 -15.93
CA LEU A 46 -36.80 -1.17 -16.81
C LEU A 46 -37.87 -0.97 -17.90
N MET A 47 -38.73 0.04 -17.75
CA MET A 47 -39.63 0.46 -18.83
C MET A 47 -38.79 0.64 -20.10
N PRO A 48 -38.91 -0.23 -21.12
CA PRO A 48 -38.14 -0.04 -22.33
C PRO A 48 -38.65 1.24 -22.95
N SER A 49 -37.78 2.22 -23.16
CA SER A 49 -38.15 3.42 -23.89
C SER A 49 -38.74 2.98 -25.23
N PRO A 50 -40.01 3.30 -25.55
CA PRO A 50 -40.65 2.83 -26.78
C PRO A 50 -40.01 3.44 -28.03
N PHE A 51 -39.10 4.40 -27.87
CA PHE A 51 -38.45 5.15 -28.94
C PHE A 51 -37.07 4.56 -29.24
N ARG A 52 -36.86 4.18 -30.49
CA ARG A 52 -35.54 3.88 -31.04
C ARG A 52 -34.94 5.14 -31.67
N LYS A 53 -33.61 5.29 -31.65
CA LYS A 53 -32.92 6.50 -32.17
C LYS A 53 -33.18 6.76 -33.66
N ASP A 54 -33.44 5.71 -34.42
CA ASP A 54 -33.79 5.76 -35.86
C ASP A 54 -35.19 6.36 -36.12
N GLN A 55 -36.04 6.48 -35.10
CA GLN A 55 -37.38 7.08 -35.20
C GLN A 55 -37.42 8.57 -34.82
N LEU A 56 -36.29 9.16 -34.41
CA LEU A 56 -36.23 10.59 -34.11
C LEU A 56 -36.12 11.42 -35.38
N SER A 57 -36.86 12.53 -35.45
CA SER A 57 -36.68 13.51 -36.53
C SER A 57 -35.27 14.14 -36.45
N PRO A 58 -34.65 14.51 -37.60
CA PRO A 58 -33.29 15.05 -37.63
C PRO A 58 -33.12 16.33 -36.79
N GLU A 59 -34.18 17.13 -36.67
CA GLU A 59 -34.21 18.34 -35.83
C GLU A 59 -34.15 18.02 -34.33
N MET A 60 -34.81 16.94 -33.88
CA MET A 60 -34.78 16.46 -32.50
C MET A 60 -33.41 15.85 -32.19
N ALA A 61 -32.88 15.03 -33.10
CA ALA A 61 -31.56 14.43 -32.96
C ALA A 61 -30.46 15.50 -32.81
N ARG A 62 -30.54 16.59 -33.58
CA ARG A 62 -29.62 17.75 -33.45
C ARG A 62 -29.83 18.56 -32.17
N ARG A 63 -31.09 18.83 -31.77
CA ARG A 63 -31.40 19.56 -30.53
C ARG A 63 -30.85 18.85 -29.29
N TYR A 64 -30.84 17.52 -29.31
CA TYR A 64 -30.33 16.68 -28.23
C TYR A 64 -28.91 16.13 -28.47
N GLY A 65 -28.24 16.51 -29.55
CA GLY A 65 -26.85 16.12 -29.84
C GLY A 65 -26.61 14.62 -30.09
N LEU A 66 -27.66 13.88 -30.45
CA LEU A 66 -27.65 12.43 -30.64
C LEU A 66 -26.98 11.99 -31.96
N ASP A 67 -26.76 12.92 -32.89
CA ASP A 67 -26.13 12.70 -34.20
C ASP A 67 -24.60 12.53 -34.15
N ARG A 68 -23.95 12.71 -32.98
CA ARG A 68 -22.49 12.54 -32.90
C ARG A 68 -22.13 11.06 -32.89
N THR A 69 -21.41 10.63 -33.93
CA THR A 69 -20.93 9.25 -34.08
C THR A 69 -20.05 8.87 -32.88
N PRO A 70 -20.37 7.78 -32.15
CA PRO A 70 -19.72 7.45 -30.88
C PRO A 70 -18.27 6.98 -31.02
N TRP A 71 -17.75 6.89 -32.25
CA TRP A 71 -16.35 6.52 -32.51
C TRP A 71 -15.39 7.46 -31.76
N VAL A 72 -15.57 8.78 -31.82
CA VAL A 72 -14.64 9.70 -31.13
C VAL A 72 -14.63 9.43 -29.63
N ALA A 73 -15.80 9.22 -29.01
CA ALA A 73 -15.90 8.89 -27.59
C ALA A 73 -15.26 7.52 -27.27
N MET A 74 -15.41 6.53 -28.16
CA MET A 74 -14.77 5.22 -28.04
C MET A 74 -13.24 5.30 -28.18
N LEU A 75 -12.72 6.10 -29.11
CA LEU A 75 -11.28 6.32 -29.24
C LEU A 75 -10.73 7.00 -27.99
N VAL A 76 -11.40 8.04 -27.51
CA VAL A 76 -11.00 8.75 -26.29
C VAL A 76 -11.02 7.79 -25.09
N SER A 77 -12.05 6.96 -24.94
CA SER A 77 -12.10 6.00 -23.83
C SER A 77 -10.99 4.94 -23.92
N ILE A 78 -10.69 4.42 -25.12
CA ILE A 78 -9.57 3.49 -25.32
C ILE A 78 -8.24 4.15 -24.96
N VAL A 79 -8.00 5.37 -25.43
CA VAL A 79 -6.77 6.11 -25.11
C VAL A 79 -6.62 6.32 -23.61
N VAL A 80 -7.69 6.71 -22.91
CA VAL A 80 -7.68 6.88 -21.46
C VAL A 80 -7.38 5.57 -20.74
N ILE A 81 -8.01 4.45 -21.16
CA ILE A 81 -7.77 3.13 -20.55
C ILE A 81 -6.32 2.69 -20.75
N VAL A 82 -5.78 2.83 -21.96
CA VAL A 82 -4.39 2.45 -22.27
C VAL A 82 -3.41 3.33 -21.50
N ALA A 83 -3.63 4.64 -21.44
CA ALA A 83 -2.79 5.55 -20.67
C ALA A 83 -2.82 5.20 -19.18
N PHE A 84 -4.01 4.94 -18.61
CA PHE A 84 -4.15 4.55 -17.22
C PHE A 84 -3.47 3.21 -16.91
N ALA A 85 -3.65 2.19 -17.76
CA ALA A 85 -2.98 0.91 -17.63
C ALA A 85 -1.45 1.05 -17.74
N GLY A 86 -0.97 1.93 -18.62
CA GLY A 86 0.45 2.26 -18.75
C GLY A 86 1.02 2.89 -17.48
N VAL A 87 0.31 3.85 -16.88
CA VAL A 87 0.69 4.47 -15.61
C VAL A 87 0.72 3.45 -14.48
N LEU A 88 -0.33 2.62 -14.34
CA LEU A 88 -0.36 1.57 -13.31
C LEU A 88 0.76 0.54 -13.50
N GLY A 89 1.04 0.14 -14.75
CA GLY A 89 2.15 -0.77 -15.06
C GLY A 89 3.50 -0.18 -14.72
N TRP A 90 3.72 1.12 -15.02
CA TRP A 90 4.93 1.83 -14.65
C TRP A 90 5.11 1.92 -13.12
N ILE A 91 4.07 2.31 -12.39
CA ILE A 91 4.10 2.36 -10.92
C ILE A 91 4.44 0.98 -10.35
N GLY A 92 3.78 -0.08 -10.85
CA GLY A 92 4.05 -1.45 -10.40
C GLY A 92 5.50 -1.89 -10.59
N LEU A 93 6.10 -1.60 -11.75
CA LEU A 93 7.50 -1.92 -12.03
C LEU A 93 8.48 -1.07 -11.21
N SER A 94 8.16 0.20 -10.97
CA SER A 94 9.01 1.09 -10.17
C SER A 94 9.10 0.68 -8.69
N MET A 95 8.10 -0.03 -8.17
CA MET A 95 8.10 -0.52 -6.78
C MET A 95 8.96 -1.76 -6.57
N THR A 96 9.31 -2.49 -7.65
CA THR A 96 10.09 -3.73 -7.51
C THR A 96 11.60 -3.49 -7.42
N THR A 97 12.07 -2.33 -7.88
CA THR A 97 13.47 -1.92 -7.79
C THR A 97 13.75 -1.36 -6.40
N GLY A 98 14.53 -2.08 -5.60
CA GLY A 98 14.81 -1.65 -4.22
C GLY A 98 15.73 -2.62 -3.50
N VAL A 99 16.41 -2.11 -2.47
CA VAL A 99 17.26 -2.92 -1.60
C VAL A 99 16.36 -3.70 -0.64
N LYS A 100 16.39 -5.03 -0.70
CA LYS A 100 15.68 -5.90 0.24
C LYS A 100 16.67 -6.42 1.28
N THR A 101 16.26 -6.41 2.54
CA THR A 101 17.11 -6.75 3.67
C THR A 101 16.44 -7.81 4.52
N ARG A 102 17.21 -8.81 4.96
CA ARG A 102 16.75 -9.83 5.88
C ARG A 102 17.83 -10.11 6.90
N VAL A 103 17.49 -10.05 8.18
CA VAL A 103 18.36 -10.53 9.26
C VAL A 103 18.33 -12.05 9.25
N LEU A 104 19.50 -12.69 9.13
CA LEU A 104 19.63 -14.15 9.12
C LEU A 104 19.76 -14.68 10.54
N THR A 105 20.67 -14.09 11.32
CA THR A 105 20.92 -14.45 12.71
C THR A 105 21.58 -13.29 13.45
N TRP A 106 21.51 -13.30 14.78
CA TRP A 106 22.31 -12.44 15.63
C TRP A 106 22.79 -13.23 16.86
N ASP A 107 23.94 -12.83 17.41
CA ASP A 107 24.53 -13.41 18.62
C ASP A 107 24.70 -12.33 19.70
N ASP A 108 23.97 -12.49 20.80
CA ASP A 108 23.96 -11.62 21.98
C ASP A 108 24.72 -12.24 23.17
N SER A 109 25.59 -13.22 22.92
CA SER A 109 26.41 -13.88 23.95
C SER A 109 27.27 -12.91 24.79
N ALA A 110 27.56 -11.72 24.26
CA ALA A 110 28.33 -10.68 24.93
C ALA A 110 27.47 -9.51 25.45
N PRO A 111 27.81 -8.94 26.62
CA PRO A 111 27.04 -7.84 27.21
C PRO A 111 27.28 -6.47 26.53
N ASP A 112 28.37 -6.30 25.79
CA ASP A 112 28.84 -5.03 25.25
C ASP A 112 28.83 -4.95 23.71
N HIS A 113 28.40 -6.02 23.04
CA HIS A 113 28.24 -6.06 21.59
C HIS A 113 27.28 -7.16 21.14
N VAL A 114 26.79 -7.02 19.92
CA VAL A 114 26.04 -8.06 19.20
C VAL A 114 26.61 -8.21 17.81
N THR A 115 26.81 -9.46 17.38
CA THR A 115 27.17 -9.75 15.99
C THR A 115 25.90 -10.09 15.21
N ILE A 116 25.65 -9.39 14.10
CA ILE A 116 24.49 -9.61 13.24
C ILE A 116 24.93 -10.04 11.85
N ASP A 117 24.29 -11.08 11.33
CA ASP A 117 24.42 -11.52 9.93
C ASP A 117 23.19 -11.09 9.13
N VAL A 118 23.41 -10.26 8.11
CA VAL A 118 22.36 -9.66 7.29
C VAL A 118 22.54 -10.10 5.84
N GLU A 119 21.44 -10.51 5.22
CA GLU A 119 21.31 -10.69 3.78
C GLU A 119 20.77 -9.40 3.14
N VAL A 120 21.52 -8.87 2.18
CA VAL A 120 21.16 -7.67 1.41
C VAL A 120 21.05 -8.06 -0.06
N GLN A 121 19.83 -7.97 -0.61
CA GLN A 121 19.54 -8.20 -2.02
C GLN A 121 19.37 -6.86 -2.74
N ARG A 122 20.11 -6.68 -3.85
CA ARG A 122 20.12 -5.44 -4.63
C ARG A 122 20.35 -5.69 -6.12
N ASP A 123 19.84 -4.79 -6.96
CA ASP A 123 19.93 -4.90 -8.42
C ASP A 123 21.19 -4.25 -9.02
N GLY A 124 21.95 -3.46 -8.24
CA GLY A 124 23.14 -2.73 -8.69
C GLY A 124 24.35 -2.91 -7.77
N ALA A 125 25.55 -2.61 -8.28
CA ALA A 125 26.83 -2.85 -7.58
C ALA A 125 27.31 -1.69 -6.68
N ALA A 126 26.52 -0.63 -6.53
CA ALA A 126 26.92 0.53 -5.73
C ALA A 126 27.07 0.16 -4.23
N PRO A 127 28.00 0.82 -3.50
CA PRO A 127 28.05 0.70 -2.05
C PRO A 127 26.76 1.25 -1.43
N LEU A 128 26.34 0.64 -0.33
CA LEU A 128 25.13 1.02 0.40
C LEU A 128 25.47 1.27 1.87
N GLU A 129 24.66 2.05 2.53
CA GLU A 129 24.65 2.16 3.98
C GLU A 129 23.39 1.47 4.52
N CYS A 130 23.57 0.72 5.61
CA CYS A 130 22.49 0.08 6.35
C CYS A 130 22.46 0.63 7.76
N VAL A 131 21.27 1.02 8.23
CA VAL A 131 21.08 1.43 9.61
C VAL A 131 20.67 0.24 10.45
N ILE A 132 21.49 -0.09 11.44
CA ILE A 132 21.28 -1.20 12.35
C ILE A 132 21.00 -0.65 13.75
N ARG A 133 20.01 -1.22 14.41
CA ARG A 133 19.59 -0.84 15.76
C ARG A 133 19.48 -2.08 16.63
N ALA A 134 20.03 -1.98 17.84
CA ALA A 134 19.81 -2.95 18.92
C ALA A 134 18.99 -2.29 20.04
N GLN A 135 18.01 -3.01 20.57
CA GLN A 135 17.17 -2.53 21.68
C GLN A 135 17.11 -3.54 22.82
N ASP A 136 16.84 -3.04 24.02
CA ASP A 136 16.59 -3.88 25.20
C ASP A 136 15.13 -4.37 25.29
N ARG A 137 14.79 -5.02 26.41
CA ARG A 137 13.42 -5.54 26.67
C ARG A 137 12.36 -4.43 26.82
N THR A 138 12.78 -3.20 27.04
CA THR A 138 11.90 -2.02 27.12
C THR A 138 11.81 -1.28 25.79
N HIS A 139 12.40 -1.82 24.71
CA HIS A 139 12.50 -1.22 23.38
C HIS A 139 13.27 0.11 23.37
N ILE A 140 14.23 0.27 24.31
CA ILE A 140 15.15 1.40 24.33
C ILE A 140 16.41 1.03 23.56
N ASP A 141 16.96 1.98 22.79
CA ASP A 141 18.12 1.71 21.94
C ASP A 141 19.39 1.55 22.80
N THR A 142 20.03 0.40 22.68
CA THR A 142 21.31 0.09 23.33
C THR A 142 22.47 0.16 22.35
N GLY A 143 22.21 0.10 21.05
CA GLY A 143 23.21 0.26 19.99
C GLY A 143 22.57 0.79 18.72
N TYR A 144 23.30 1.63 18.00
CA TYR A 144 22.87 2.18 16.72
C TYR A 144 24.10 2.43 15.85
N ALA A 145 24.04 2.00 14.58
CA ALA A 145 25.12 2.21 13.62
C ALA A 145 24.58 2.46 12.23
N ILE A 146 25.26 3.34 11.50
CA ILE A 146 25.18 3.43 10.04
C ILE A 146 26.39 2.66 9.54
N ALA A 147 26.15 1.50 8.95
CA ALA A 147 27.19 0.56 8.62
C ALA A 147 27.29 0.40 7.10
N ALA A 148 28.52 0.51 6.59
CA ALA A 148 28.80 0.43 5.18
C ALA A 148 28.76 -1.03 4.70
N VAL A 149 27.92 -1.29 3.71
CA VAL A 149 27.85 -2.58 3.04
C VAL A 149 28.71 -2.51 1.78
N PRO A 150 29.65 -3.46 1.59
CA PRO A 150 30.51 -3.50 0.42
C PRO A 150 29.73 -3.45 -0.90
N ALA A 151 30.39 -2.92 -1.94
CA ALA A 151 29.92 -2.98 -3.31
C ALA A 151 29.76 -4.44 -3.75
N GLY A 152 28.66 -4.75 -4.43
CA GLY A 152 28.34 -6.10 -4.91
C GLY A 152 26.97 -6.13 -5.56
N SER A 153 26.72 -7.07 -6.47
CA SER A 153 25.44 -7.22 -7.17
C SER A 153 24.70 -8.47 -6.70
N GLY A 154 23.37 -8.43 -6.66
CA GLY A 154 22.55 -9.56 -6.26
C GLY A 154 22.44 -9.69 -4.74
N THR A 155 22.48 -10.92 -4.23
CA THR A 155 22.35 -11.23 -2.81
C THR A 155 23.72 -11.33 -2.16
N VAL A 156 23.97 -10.49 -1.16
CA VAL A 156 25.22 -10.47 -0.38
C VAL A 156 24.90 -10.72 1.08
N GLN A 157 25.59 -11.68 1.69
CA GLN A 157 25.59 -11.89 3.13
C GLN A 157 26.74 -11.11 3.75
N TRP A 158 26.45 -10.34 4.79
CA TRP A 158 27.41 -9.46 5.44
C TRP A 158 27.20 -9.49 6.94
N SER A 159 28.32 -9.64 7.66
CA SER A 159 28.37 -9.70 9.11
C SER A 159 28.86 -8.38 9.70
N TYR A 160 28.22 -7.92 10.77
CA TYR A 160 28.56 -6.67 11.45
C TYR A 160 28.54 -6.82 12.96
N ALA A 161 29.60 -6.36 13.63
CA ALA A 161 29.67 -6.32 15.08
C ALA A 161 29.24 -4.94 15.59
N LEU A 162 28.03 -4.86 16.13
CA LEU A 162 27.43 -3.66 16.70
C LEU A 162 27.82 -3.53 18.17
N ARG A 163 28.47 -2.44 18.55
CA ARG A 163 28.73 -2.15 19.97
C ARG A 163 27.44 -1.70 20.67
N THR A 164 27.18 -2.20 21.87
CA THR A 164 26.01 -1.85 22.68
C THR A 164 26.44 -1.34 24.07
N ILE A 165 25.62 -0.47 24.69
CA ILE A 165 25.84 0.01 26.07
C ILE A 165 25.25 -0.92 27.14
N ALA A 166 24.38 -1.83 26.71
CA ALA A 166 23.66 -2.79 27.54
C ALA A 166 23.29 -4.01 26.69
N PRO A 167 22.96 -5.16 27.30
CA PRO A 167 22.56 -6.36 26.57
C PRO A 167 21.39 -6.07 25.62
N ALA A 168 21.53 -6.48 24.35
CA ALA A 168 20.45 -6.38 23.39
C ALA A 168 19.45 -7.52 23.59
N PHE A 169 18.18 -7.22 23.37
CA PHE A 169 17.10 -8.21 23.31
C PHE A 169 16.60 -8.41 21.87
N THR A 170 16.64 -7.35 21.05
CA THR A 170 16.29 -7.41 19.63
C THR A 170 17.29 -6.61 18.80
N VAL A 171 17.56 -7.07 17.58
CA VAL A 171 18.39 -6.35 16.61
C VAL A 171 17.68 -6.30 15.27
N GLU A 172 17.61 -5.12 14.69
CA GLU A 172 16.86 -4.83 13.49
C GLU A 172 17.66 -3.99 12.51
N VAL A 173 17.40 -4.19 11.22
CA VAL A 173 17.88 -3.32 10.15
C VAL A 173 16.73 -2.38 9.78
N LEU A 174 16.87 -1.09 10.08
CA LEU A 174 15.80 -0.10 9.86
C LEU A 174 15.63 0.25 8.38
N GLY A 175 16.71 0.18 7.62
CA GLY A 175 16.71 0.45 6.20
C GLY A 175 18.12 0.38 5.62
N CYS A 176 18.18 0.13 4.32
CA CYS A 176 19.42 0.16 3.54
C CYS A 176 19.20 0.92 2.23
N GLY A 177 20.22 1.65 1.79
CA GLY A 177 20.10 2.53 0.64
C GLY A 177 21.40 3.26 0.32
N PRO A 178 21.37 4.18 -0.66
CA PRO A 178 22.51 5.02 -0.97
C PRO A 178 22.97 5.83 0.25
N PRO A 179 24.28 6.07 0.41
CA PRO A 179 24.80 6.87 1.51
C PRO A 179 24.12 8.24 1.60
N GLY A 180 23.68 8.62 2.79
CA GLY A 180 23.02 9.92 3.04
C GLY A 180 21.57 10.06 2.57
N GLU A 181 20.98 9.06 1.91
CA GLU A 181 19.59 9.11 1.42
C GLU A 181 18.60 8.31 2.28
N LEU A 182 19.08 7.73 3.38
CA LEU A 182 18.29 6.89 4.28
C LEU A 182 17.29 7.71 5.10
N ARG A 183 16.01 7.33 5.02
CA ARG A 183 14.94 7.87 5.87
C ARG A 183 14.56 6.85 6.94
N VAL A 184 15.24 6.92 8.07
CA VAL A 184 15.04 6.02 9.21
C VAL A 184 14.84 6.81 10.49
N THR A 185 14.27 6.16 11.49
CA THR A 185 14.11 6.74 12.82
C THR A 185 15.49 6.98 13.46
N PRO A 186 15.73 8.16 14.05
CA PRO A 186 16.96 8.44 14.78
C PRO A 186 17.07 7.58 16.05
N PRO A 187 18.29 7.38 16.58
CA PRO A 187 18.48 6.60 17.80
C PRO A 187 17.81 7.23 19.01
N GLN A 188 17.30 6.39 19.91
CA GLN A 188 16.64 6.76 21.15
C GLN A 188 17.39 6.18 22.36
N PHE A 189 18.53 6.80 22.67
CA PHE A 189 19.32 6.41 23.85
C PHE A 189 18.73 6.99 25.15
N PRO A 190 18.96 6.32 26.30
CA PRO A 190 18.63 6.89 27.60
C PRO A 190 19.27 8.26 27.82
N PRO A 191 18.60 9.18 28.53
CA PRO A 191 19.18 10.48 28.84
C PRO A 191 20.46 10.34 29.65
N GLY A 192 21.47 11.14 29.32
CA GLY A 192 22.77 11.11 29.99
C GLY A 192 23.74 10.03 29.51
N VAL A 193 23.37 9.23 28.50
CA VAL A 193 24.27 8.25 27.88
C VAL A 193 24.80 8.76 26.54
N VAL A 194 26.10 8.58 26.33
CA VAL A 194 26.75 8.85 25.04
C VAL A 194 26.64 7.61 24.17
N ALA A 195 26.27 7.80 22.90
CA ALA A 195 26.19 6.70 21.94
C ALA A 195 27.55 5.99 21.81
N PRO A 196 27.59 4.65 21.81
CA PRO A 196 28.82 3.90 21.74
C PRO A 196 29.50 4.09 20.37
N SER A 197 30.82 4.18 20.36
CA SER A 197 31.59 4.24 19.10
C SER A 197 31.42 2.95 18.29
N GLN A 198 31.22 3.10 16.99
CA GLN A 198 30.99 1.99 16.06
C GLN A 198 32.15 1.85 15.04
N PRO A 199 32.43 0.64 14.53
CA PRO A 199 31.91 -0.66 14.96
C PRO A 199 32.51 -1.11 16.29
N TYR A 200 32.08 -2.26 16.82
CA TYR A 200 32.79 -2.92 17.91
C TYR A 200 34.25 -3.23 17.51
N ARG A 201 35.16 -2.99 18.46
CA ARG A 201 36.58 -3.32 18.35
C ARG A 201 37.00 -3.97 19.68
N PRO A 202 37.56 -5.20 19.66
CA PRO A 202 38.02 -5.86 20.88
C PRO A 202 39.20 -5.12 21.52
#